data_AF-A0A0C9V3K5-F1
#
_entry.id   AF-A0A0C9V3K5-F1
#
_cell.length_a   1.000
_cell.length_b   1.000
_cell.length_c   1.000
_cell.angle_alpha   90.00
_cell.angle_beta   90.00
_cell.angle_gamma   90.00
#
_symmetry.space_group_name_H-M   'P 1'
#
loop_
_entity.id
_entity.type
_entity.pdbx_description
1 polymer ?
#
loop_
_entity_poly.entity_id
_entity_poly.type
_entity_poly.pdbx_seq_one_letter_code
_entity_poly.pdbx_strand_id
1 'polypeptide(L)' 'YAGRSAKFMDAYIKGLNGAQAAWAARKYHGHRVLPENVMAQFDEAHNVSK' A
#
# COMPACT_ATOMS: atom_id res chain seq x y z
N TYR A 1 9.46 18.40 3.17
CA TYR A 1 9.47 17.15 3.96
C TYR A 1 8.05 16.64 4.29
N ALA A 2 7.11 16.61 3.33
CA ALA A 2 5.70 16.23 3.61
C ALA A 2 5.18 15.04 2.78
N GLY A 3 5.97 14.51 1.83
CA GLY A 3 5.51 13.48 0.89
C GLY A 3 5.52 12.06 1.43
N ARG A 4 6.23 11.78 2.54
CA ARG A 4 6.35 10.41 3.08
C ARG A 4 5.13 10.00 3.91
N SER A 5 4.60 10.91 4.73
CA SER A 5 3.41 10.68 5.56
C SER A 5 2.12 10.61 4.73
N ALA A 6 2.03 11.41 3.64
CA ALA A 6 0.87 11.39 2.74
C ALA A 6 0.61 10.01 2.12
N LYS A 7 1.64 9.20 1.88
CA LYS A 7 1.51 7.84 1.34
C LYS A 7 0.83 6.88 2.30
N PHE A 8 1.11 7.03 3.60
CA PHE A 8 0.45 6.25 4.64
C PHE A 8 -0.98 6.72 4.85
N MET A 9 -1.23 8.03 4.81
CA MET A 9 -2.58 8.58 4.89
C MET A 9 -3.47 8.13 3.73
N ASP A 10 -2.95 8.08 2.50
CA ASP A 10 -3.69 7.56 1.33
C ASP A 10 -4.08 6.08 1.53
N ALA A 11 -3.21 5.28 2.13
CA ALA A 11 -3.53 3.90 2.48
C ALA A 11 -4.64 3.81 3.53
N TYR A 12 -4.57 4.61 4.60
CA TYR A 12 -5.62 4.63 5.63
C TYR A 12 -6.97 5.17 5.10
N ILE A 13 -6.96 6.20 4.25
CA ILE A 13 -8.16 6.76 3.62
C ILE A 13 -8.86 5.71 2.74
N LYS A 14 -8.09 4.86 2.07
CA LYS A 14 -8.59 3.74 1.26
C LYS A 14 -9.01 2.52 2.09
N GLY A 15 -8.91 2.58 3.42
CA GLY A 15 -9.30 1.49 4.32
C GLY A 15 -8.28 0.34 4.37
N LEU A 16 -7.01 0.57 4.00
CA LEU A 16 -5.97 -0.45 4.10
C LEU A 16 -5.62 -0.74 5.56
N ASN A 17 -5.45 -2.03 5.87
CA ASN A 17 -4.95 -2.45 7.17
C ASN A 17 -3.45 -2.12 7.32
N GLY A 18 -2.94 -2.03 8.54
CA GLY A 18 -1.54 -1.62 8.81
C GLY A 18 -0.50 -2.47 8.09
N ALA A 19 -0.75 -3.78 7.95
CA ALA A 19 0.10 -4.69 7.18
C ALA A 19 0.08 -4.39 5.68
N GLN A 20 -1.09 -4.09 5.11
CA GLN A 20 -1.26 -3.71 3.71
C GLN A 20 -0.60 -2.35 3.42
N ALA A 21 -0.79 -1.37 4.30
CA ALA A 21 -0.17 -0.05 4.18
C ALA A 21 1.36 -0.13 4.23
N ALA A 22 1.92 -0.94 5.14
CA ALA A 22 3.36 -1.17 5.23
C ALA A 22 3.92 -1.88 3.99
N TRP A 23 3.21 -2.89 3.47
CA TRP A 23 3.59 -3.57 2.23
C TRP A 23 3.55 -2.61 1.04
N ALA A 24 2.46 -1.84 0.90
CA ALA A 24 2.30 -0.88 -0.17
C ALA A 24 3.38 0.21 -0.13
N ALA A 25 3.69 0.75 1.05
CA ALA A 25 4.77 1.74 1.21
C ALA A 25 6.14 1.19 0.81
N ARG A 26 6.41 -0.11 1.04
CA ARG A 26 7.64 -0.78 0.60
C ARG A 26 7.67 -1.05 -0.91
N LYS A 27 6.55 -1.53 -1.47
CA LYS A 27 6.43 -1.84 -2.91
C LYS A 27 6.46 -0.57 -3.77
N TYR A 28 5.81 0.49 -3.30
CA TYR A 28 5.59 1.75 -4.01
C TYR A 28 6.48 2.89 -3.48
N HIS A 29 7.74 2.60 -3.13
CA HIS A 29 8.66 3.59 -2.54
C HIS A 29 8.84 4.86 -3.41
N GLY A 30 8.69 4.74 -4.74
CA GLY A 30 8.75 5.86 -5.71
C GLY A 30 7.41 6.49 -6.11
N HIS A 31 6.28 5.79 -5.92
CA HIS A 31 4.99 6.32 -6.32
C HIS A 31 4.42 7.26 -5.25
N ARG A 32 3.77 8.34 -5.71
CA ARG A 32 3.10 9.33 -4.83
C ARG A 32 1.64 8.97 -4.52
N VAL A 33 1.05 8.08 -5.31
CA VAL A 33 -0.35 7.66 -5.21
C VAL A 33 -0.37 6.13 -5.24
N LEU A 34 -1.06 5.48 -4.30
CA LEU A 34 -1.28 4.04 -4.39
C LEU A 34 -2.27 3.77 -5.53
N PRO A 35 -1.94 2.89 -6.49
CA PRO A 35 -2.90 2.45 -7.48
C PRO A 35 -4.07 1.73 -6.79
N GLU A 36 -5.28 1.84 -7.34
CA GLU A 36 -6.47 1.16 -6.80
C GLU A 36 -6.30 -0.37 -6.74
N ASN A 37 -5.48 -0.92 -7.64
CA ASN A 37 -5.15 -2.34 -7.70
C ASN A 37 -4.18 -2.81 -6.59
N VAL A 38 -3.82 -1.95 -5.63
CA VAL A 38 -2.88 -2.28 -4.55
C VAL A 38 -3.38 -3.41 -3.66
N MET A 39 -4.69 -3.51 -3.42
CA MET A 39 -5.30 -4.64 -2.72
C MET A 39 -5.12 -5.94 -3.50
N ALA A 40 -5.46 -5.93 -4.80
CA ALA A 40 -5.32 -7.12 -5.65
C ALA A 40 -3.87 -7.61 -5.72
N GLN A 41 -2.89 -6.69 -5.81
CA GLN A 41 -1.47 -7.07 -5.77
C GLN A 41 -0.99 -7.51 -4.39
N PHE A 42 -1.56 -6.97 -3.31
CA PHE A 42 -1.28 -7.42 -1.95
C PHE A 42 -1.78 -8.84 -1.77
N ASP A 43 -3.03 -9.11 -2.16
CA ASP A 43 -3.62 -10.44 -2.15
C ASP A 43 -2.82 -11.38 -3.04
N GLU A 44 -2.45 -11.01 -4.27
CA GLU A 44 -1.59 -11.84 -5.12
C GLU A 44 -0.24 -12.15 -4.45
N ALA A 45 0.39 -11.17 -3.80
CA ALA A 45 1.67 -11.38 -3.10
C ALA A 45 1.55 -12.24 -1.84
N HIS A 46 0.38 -12.27 -1.19
CA HIS A 46 0.16 -12.97 0.08
C HIS A 46 -0.63 -14.29 -0.07
N ASN A 47 -1.33 -14.47 -1.20
CA ASN A 47 -2.08 -15.65 -1.59
C ASN A 47 -1.20 -16.67 -2.35
N VAL A 48 0.13 -16.42 -2.43
CA VAL A 48 1.12 -17.41 -2.91
C VAL A 48 1.29 -18.57 -1.91
N SER A 49 0.79 -18.46 -0.68
CA SER A 49 0.82 -19.58 0.26
C SER A 49 -0.47 -20.38 0.18
N LYS A 50 -0.46 -21.39 -0.70
CA LYS A 50 -1.26 -22.61 -0.54
C LYS A 50 -0.86 -23.33 0.75
#